data_AF-A0A1S6J1G1-F1
#
_entry.id   AF-A0A1S6J1G1-F1
#
_cell.length_a   1.000
_cell.length_b   1.000
_cell.length_c   1.000
_cell.angle_alpha   90.00
_cell.angle_beta   90.00
_cell.angle_gamma   90.00
#
_symmetry.space_group_name_H-M   'P 1'
#
loop_
_entity.id
_entity.type
_entity.pdbx_description
1 polymer ?
#
loop_
_entity_poly.entity_id
_entity_poly.type
_entity_poly.pdbx_seq_one_letter_code
_entity_poly.pdbx_strand_id
1 'polypeptide(L)'
;MIGEESAVDPQGNEVINAFEAALTAFAEELTLLHIASGSPSYATIASASVRSRLTKSGLTEMLTGKRLPSQEALLEFVRVVTTPSGLDKPTAAKFRADPDMVQEWRDRWQHVKVLQRQAQRAKKRLRVTDKQVHDDTSYEPESLHIAEQTRTSEDTSGDDTCTTTQQEDSGDVTAEEYVRIVESTFDTSIPKEARITACMAGSLVSLVTICIVALAWADNTELFVKIMYSASVLMVPWAAALADIINRTQVLDARRQIVLLYLLAAGVMAGPTISYLEGHLAEGPLPVQIVIYAVMLVTTTMPLALLSGAVDGLFPELEDEVKDLIRKDRARVQQLNADKQKAIQRARSWRRYYELQGEPLVSRPQPVPREDASS
;
A
#
# COMPACT_ATOMS: atom_id res chain seq x y z
N MET A 1 10.29 41.16 -3.99
CA MET A 1 9.20 40.17 -3.83
C MET A 1 8.76 39.76 -5.22
N ILE A 2 9.37 38.70 -5.75
CA ILE A 2 8.87 38.06 -6.97
C ILE A 2 7.94 36.98 -6.43
N GLY A 3 6.64 37.11 -6.69
CA GLY A 3 5.69 36.06 -6.37
C GLY A 3 6.09 34.83 -7.16
N GLU A 4 6.57 33.80 -6.45
CA GLU A 4 6.60 32.43 -6.96
C GLU A 4 5.15 31.98 -7.10
N GLU A 5 4.50 32.46 -8.16
CA GLU A 5 3.29 31.88 -8.69
C GLU A 5 3.68 30.46 -9.09
N SER A 6 3.41 29.53 -8.18
CA SER A 6 3.68 28.10 -8.34
C SER A 6 3.26 27.72 -9.76
N ALA A 7 4.25 27.39 -10.60
CA ALA A 7 4.05 27.03 -12.00
C ALA A 7 3.43 25.63 -12.08
N VAL A 8 2.22 25.51 -11.51
CA VAL A 8 1.41 24.31 -11.55
C VAL A 8 0.97 24.15 -13.00
N ASP A 9 1.46 23.09 -13.65
CA ASP A 9 1.11 22.75 -15.03
C ASP A 9 -0.43 22.77 -15.21
N PRO A 10 -1.01 23.82 -15.83
CA PRO A 10 -2.45 24.01 -15.89
C PRO A 10 -3.12 22.87 -16.67
N GLN A 11 -2.40 22.31 -17.65
CA GLN A 11 -2.86 21.20 -18.46
C GLN A 11 -3.00 19.90 -17.63
N GLY A 12 -2.13 19.69 -16.65
CA GLY A 12 -2.20 18.54 -15.74
C GLY A 12 -3.46 18.57 -14.88
N ASN A 13 -3.80 19.74 -14.34
CA ASN A 13 -4.99 19.95 -13.52
C ASN A 13 -6.28 19.84 -14.32
N GLU A 14 -6.33 20.39 -15.53
CA GLU A 14 -7.50 20.25 -16.42
C GLU A 14 -7.86 18.78 -16.69
N VAL A 15 -6.86 17.95 -16.98
CA VAL A 15 -7.06 16.51 -17.24
C VAL A 15 -7.56 15.77 -15.98
N ILE A 16 -7.09 16.16 -14.79
CA ILE A 16 -7.54 15.59 -13.53
C ILE A 16 -8.99 15.98 -13.26
N ASN A 17 -9.33 17.25 -13.41
CA ASN A 17 -10.67 17.77 -13.22
C ASN A 17 -11.66 17.15 -14.23
N ALA A 18 -11.25 16.97 -15.48
CA ALA A 18 -12.06 16.31 -16.51
C ALA A 18 -12.38 14.84 -16.13
N PHE A 19 -11.42 14.11 -15.55
CA PHE A 19 -11.67 12.76 -15.04
C PHE A 19 -12.65 12.77 -13.86
N GLU A 20 -12.50 13.69 -12.91
CA GLU A 20 -13.37 13.77 -11.73
C GLU A 20 -14.81 14.16 -12.09
N ALA A 21 -14.98 15.08 -13.04
CA ALA A 21 -16.28 15.43 -13.62
C ALA A 21 -16.93 14.23 -14.33
N ALA A 22 -16.18 13.52 -15.18
CA ALA A 22 -16.68 12.34 -15.89
C ALA A 22 -17.04 11.19 -14.94
N LEU A 23 -16.28 11.00 -13.86
CA LEU A 23 -16.57 9.99 -12.84
C LEU A 23 -17.85 10.33 -12.05
N THR A 24 -18.07 11.60 -11.76
CA THR A 24 -19.29 12.08 -11.08
C THR A 24 -20.51 11.87 -11.96
N ALA A 25 -20.47 12.29 -13.22
CA ALA A 25 -21.55 12.07 -14.18
C ALA A 25 -21.87 10.58 -14.37
N PHE A 26 -20.84 9.73 -14.46
CA PHE A 26 -21.01 8.28 -14.55
C PHE A 26 -21.71 7.69 -13.31
N ALA A 27 -21.40 8.20 -12.11
CA ALA A 27 -22.03 7.75 -10.88
C ALA A 27 -23.50 8.22 -10.76
N GLU A 28 -23.81 9.43 -11.24
CA GLU A 28 -25.17 9.94 -11.33
C GLU A 28 -26.02 9.07 -12.26
N GLU A 29 -25.51 8.72 -13.44
CA GLU A 29 -26.19 7.83 -14.37
C GLU A 29 -26.44 6.43 -13.76
N LEU A 30 -25.48 5.88 -13.02
CA LEU A 30 -25.67 4.61 -12.31
C LEU A 30 -26.73 4.71 -11.22
N THR A 31 -26.79 5.85 -10.54
CA THR A 31 -27.82 6.13 -9.53
C THR A 31 -29.20 6.24 -10.18
N LEU A 32 -29.30 6.87 -11.35
CA LEU A 32 -30.55 6.91 -12.13
C LEU A 32 -30.99 5.52 -12.56
N LEU A 33 -30.07 4.67 -13.02
CA LEU A 33 -30.37 3.27 -13.32
C LEU A 33 -30.89 2.52 -12.08
N HIS A 34 -30.22 2.71 -10.94
CA HIS A 34 -30.64 2.11 -9.67
C HIS A 34 -32.05 2.53 -9.26
N ILE A 35 -32.39 3.81 -9.44
CA ILE A 35 -33.72 4.36 -9.16
C ILE A 35 -34.77 3.80 -10.13
N ALA A 36 -34.48 3.80 -11.44
CA ALA A 36 -35.37 3.25 -12.46
C ALA A 36 -35.71 1.77 -12.23
N SER A 37 -34.78 1.04 -11.63
CA SER A 37 -34.94 -0.36 -11.20
C SER A 37 -35.68 -0.56 -9.87
N GLY A 38 -36.24 0.50 -9.27
CA GLY A 38 -36.98 0.43 -8.00
C GLY A 38 -36.12 0.52 -6.74
N SER A 39 -34.89 1.05 -6.86
CA SER A 39 -33.97 1.30 -5.74
C SER A 39 -33.76 0.12 -4.76
N PRO A 40 -33.42 -1.08 -5.24
CA PRO A 40 -33.18 -2.22 -4.35
C PRO A 40 -32.07 -1.92 -3.34
N SER A 41 -32.22 -2.40 -2.09
CA SER A 41 -31.21 -2.14 -1.07
C SER A 41 -29.83 -2.67 -1.46
N TYR A 42 -28.74 -2.02 -1.03
CA TYR A 42 -27.38 -2.50 -1.31
C TYR A 42 -27.10 -3.91 -0.75
N ALA A 43 -27.80 -4.31 0.32
CA ALA A 43 -27.75 -5.67 0.84
C ALA A 43 -28.35 -6.67 -0.15
N THR A 44 -29.49 -6.33 -0.74
CA THR A 44 -30.18 -7.12 -1.76
C THR A 44 -29.28 -7.29 -2.99
N ILE A 45 -28.72 -6.19 -3.52
CA ILE A 45 -27.84 -6.21 -4.68
C ILE A 45 -26.60 -7.08 -4.43
N ALA A 46 -25.92 -6.88 -3.30
CA ALA A 46 -24.74 -7.65 -2.94
C ALA A 46 -25.07 -9.16 -2.82
N SER A 47 -26.22 -9.51 -2.23
CA SER A 47 -26.64 -10.91 -2.08
C SER A 47 -27.06 -11.60 -3.39
N ALA A 48 -27.48 -10.80 -4.39
CA ALA A 48 -27.88 -11.28 -5.72
C ALA A 48 -26.71 -11.33 -6.73
N SER A 49 -25.56 -10.78 -6.36
CA SER A 49 -24.33 -10.86 -7.15
C SER A 49 -23.74 -12.28 -7.10
N VAL A 50 -23.36 -12.81 -8.25
CA VAL A 50 -22.86 -14.19 -8.42
C VAL A 50 -21.51 -14.20 -9.12
N ARG A 51 -21.34 -13.42 -10.19
CA ARG A 51 -20.12 -13.48 -11.01
C ARG A 51 -18.97 -12.69 -10.41
N SER A 52 -19.25 -11.42 -10.08
CA SER A 52 -18.35 -10.55 -9.36
C SER A 52 -18.97 -10.24 -8.01
N ARG A 53 -18.26 -10.53 -6.91
CA ARG A 53 -18.81 -10.35 -5.57
C ARG A 53 -18.91 -8.86 -5.26
N LEU A 54 -20.11 -8.32 -5.37
CA LEU A 54 -20.40 -6.93 -5.02
C LEU A 54 -20.43 -6.81 -3.49
N THR A 55 -19.74 -5.80 -2.97
CA THR A 55 -19.74 -5.49 -1.54
C THR A 55 -20.52 -4.22 -1.30
N LYS A 56 -21.15 -4.08 -0.12
CA LYS A 56 -21.89 -2.86 0.23
C LYS A 56 -21.00 -1.61 0.12
N SER A 57 -19.75 -1.68 0.58
CA SER A 57 -18.80 -0.56 0.47
C SER A 57 -18.46 -0.23 -0.98
N GLY A 58 -18.22 -1.25 -1.82
CA GLY A 58 -17.94 -1.04 -3.24
C GLY A 58 -19.12 -0.43 -4.00
N LEU A 59 -20.35 -0.83 -3.66
CA LEU A 59 -21.57 -0.21 -4.20
C LEU A 59 -21.68 1.26 -3.81
N THR A 60 -21.45 1.59 -2.53
CA THR A 60 -21.46 2.99 -2.07
C THR A 60 -20.37 3.81 -2.78
N GLU A 61 -19.14 3.32 -2.86
CA GLU A 61 -18.03 4.03 -3.53
C GLU A 61 -18.30 4.27 -5.02
N MET A 62 -18.89 3.28 -5.70
CA MET A 62 -19.27 3.37 -7.11
C MET A 62 -20.40 4.38 -7.34
N LEU A 63 -21.49 4.29 -6.57
CA LEU A 63 -22.66 5.17 -6.73
C LEU A 63 -22.42 6.60 -6.23
N THR A 64 -21.40 6.82 -5.40
CA THR A 64 -20.99 8.17 -4.97
C THR A 64 -19.89 8.77 -5.85
N GLY A 65 -19.43 8.07 -6.90
CA GLY A 65 -18.36 8.55 -7.76
C GLY A 65 -16.99 8.61 -7.08
N LYS A 66 -16.81 8.00 -5.90
CA LYS A 66 -15.51 7.96 -5.21
C LYS A 66 -14.51 7.07 -5.93
N ARG A 67 -15.00 6.01 -6.59
CA ARG A 67 -14.16 5.03 -7.28
C ARG A 67 -14.83 4.51 -8.54
N LEU A 68 -14.07 4.48 -9.63
CA LEU A 68 -14.45 3.75 -10.83
C LEU A 68 -14.42 2.23 -10.54
N PRO A 69 -15.54 1.51 -10.66
CA PRO A 69 -15.59 0.06 -10.46
C PRO A 69 -14.77 -0.69 -11.52
N SER A 70 -14.47 -1.97 -11.26
CA SER A 70 -14.02 -2.85 -12.34
C SER A 70 -15.15 -3.06 -13.34
N GLN A 71 -14.80 -3.34 -14.61
CA GLN A 71 -15.80 -3.58 -15.65
C GLN A 71 -16.71 -4.77 -15.29
N GLU A 72 -16.16 -5.83 -14.71
CA GLU A 72 -16.95 -6.99 -14.28
C GLU A 72 -17.93 -6.64 -13.16
N ALA A 73 -17.51 -5.84 -12.17
CA ALA A 73 -18.38 -5.40 -11.08
C ALA A 73 -19.49 -4.48 -11.59
N LEU A 74 -19.18 -3.59 -12.53
CA LEU A 74 -20.17 -2.74 -13.20
C LEU A 74 -21.22 -3.58 -13.93
N LEU A 75 -20.80 -4.51 -14.79
CA LEU A 75 -21.73 -5.31 -15.57
C LEU A 75 -22.56 -6.26 -14.69
N GLU A 76 -21.98 -6.75 -13.59
CA GLU A 76 -22.73 -7.51 -12.60
C GLU A 76 -23.74 -6.65 -11.87
N PHE A 77 -23.40 -5.40 -11.53
CA PHE A 77 -24.35 -4.44 -10.97
C PHE A 77 -25.52 -4.20 -11.92
N VAL A 78 -25.24 -3.85 -13.19
CA VAL A 78 -26.25 -3.64 -14.24
C VAL A 78 -27.15 -4.86 -14.39
N ARG A 79 -26.57 -6.07 -14.44
CA ARG A 79 -27.33 -7.33 -14.47
C ARG A 79 -28.28 -7.46 -13.28
N VAL A 80 -27.78 -7.23 -12.07
CA VAL A 80 -28.57 -7.41 -10.84
C VAL A 80 -29.71 -6.40 -10.76
N VAL A 81 -29.46 -5.12 -11.02
CA VAL A 81 -30.50 -4.08 -10.92
C VAL A 81 -31.55 -4.19 -12.03
N THR A 82 -31.21 -4.72 -13.20
CA THR A 82 -32.18 -4.92 -14.30
C THR A 82 -32.85 -6.28 -14.29
N THR A 83 -32.46 -7.18 -13.38
CA THR A 83 -33.17 -8.45 -13.19
C THR A 83 -34.56 -8.17 -12.62
N PRO A 84 -35.64 -8.69 -13.24
CA PRO A 84 -36.99 -8.47 -12.73
C PRO A 84 -37.17 -8.98 -11.29
N SER A 85 -37.90 -8.22 -10.48
CA SER A 85 -38.25 -8.65 -9.13
C SER A 85 -39.20 -9.85 -9.17
N GLY A 86 -38.96 -10.86 -8.31
CA GLY A 86 -39.81 -12.05 -8.20
C GLY A 86 -39.24 -13.33 -8.84
N LEU A 87 -38.09 -13.27 -9.51
CA LEU A 87 -37.37 -14.47 -9.92
C LEU A 87 -36.74 -15.18 -8.70
N ASP A 88 -36.77 -16.51 -8.71
CA ASP A 88 -36.00 -17.31 -7.78
C ASP A 88 -34.49 -17.13 -8.01
N LYS A 89 -33.69 -17.27 -6.94
CA LYS A 89 -32.24 -17.01 -6.98
C LYS A 89 -31.49 -17.71 -8.14
N PRO A 90 -31.68 -19.01 -8.44
CA PRO A 90 -30.93 -19.65 -9.51
C PRO A 90 -31.35 -19.17 -10.90
N THR A 91 -32.61 -18.81 -11.11
CA THR A 91 -33.07 -18.20 -12.39
C THR A 91 -32.54 -16.78 -12.52
N ALA A 92 -32.60 -15.99 -11.44
CA ALA A 92 -32.02 -14.64 -11.39
C ALA A 92 -30.51 -14.64 -11.66
N ALA A 93 -29.77 -15.66 -11.21
CA ALA A 93 -28.34 -15.81 -11.49
C ALA A 93 -28.02 -16.07 -12.98
N LYS A 94 -28.94 -16.72 -13.70
CA LYS A 94 -28.81 -17.01 -15.13
C LYS A 94 -29.35 -15.88 -16.02
N PHE A 95 -30.09 -14.94 -15.44
CA PHE A 95 -30.61 -13.79 -16.15
C PHE A 95 -29.48 -13.01 -16.85
N ARG A 96 -29.68 -12.73 -18.13
CA ARG A 96 -28.80 -11.89 -18.93
C ARG A 96 -29.49 -10.55 -19.11
N ALA A 97 -28.80 -9.48 -18.74
CA ALA A 97 -29.21 -8.14 -19.11
C ALA A 97 -29.26 -8.01 -20.64
N ASP A 98 -30.10 -7.10 -21.11
CA ASP A 98 -30.21 -6.73 -22.52
C ASP A 98 -28.80 -6.45 -23.11
N PRO A 99 -28.40 -7.12 -24.21
CA PRO A 99 -27.08 -6.93 -24.82
C PRO A 99 -26.80 -5.46 -25.18
N ASP A 100 -27.80 -4.70 -25.63
CA ASP A 100 -27.60 -3.33 -26.07
C ASP A 100 -27.28 -2.42 -24.88
N MET A 101 -28.02 -2.57 -23.78
CA MET A 101 -27.73 -1.89 -22.51
C MET A 101 -26.37 -2.29 -21.93
N VAL A 102 -25.99 -3.58 -22.01
CA VAL A 102 -24.67 -4.05 -21.57
C VAL A 102 -23.54 -3.39 -22.36
N GLN A 103 -23.73 -3.22 -23.68
CA GLN A 103 -22.76 -2.57 -24.55
C GLN A 103 -22.66 -1.07 -24.25
N GLU A 104 -23.79 -0.40 -24.06
CA GLU A 104 -23.83 1.01 -23.67
C GLU A 104 -23.03 1.28 -22.38
N TRP A 105 -23.26 0.49 -21.33
CA TRP A 105 -22.52 0.63 -20.06
C TRP A 105 -21.03 0.30 -20.21
N ARG A 106 -20.69 -0.63 -21.10
CA ARG A 106 -19.28 -0.94 -21.43
C ARG A 106 -18.60 0.27 -22.07
N ASP A 107 -19.26 0.94 -22.99
CA ASP A 107 -18.70 2.09 -23.72
C ASP A 107 -18.53 3.30 -22.79
N ARG A 108 -19.53 3.59 -21.95
CA ARG A 108 -19.45 4.62 -20.90
C ARG A 108 -18.28 4.37 -19.95
N TRP A 109 -18.13 3.13 -19.47
CA TRP A 109 -17.01 2.77 -18.61
C TRP A 109 -15.65 2.91 -19.30
N GLN A 110 -15.54 2.52 -20.56
CA GLN A 110 -14.30 2.67 -21.33
C GLN A 110 -13.91 4.14 -21.49
N HIS A 111 -14.87 5.02 -21.75
CA HIS A 111 -14.63 6.46 -21.83
C HIS A 111 -14.02 7.01 -20.54
N VAL A 112 -14.64 6.75 -19.38
CA VAL A 112 -14.11 7.19 -18.08
C VAL A 112 -12.76 6.53 -17.78
N LYS A 113 -12.54 5.28 -18.22
CA LYS A 113 -11.26 4.58 -18.03
C LYS A 113 -10.11 5.22 -18.81
N VAL A 114 -10.37 5.75 -20.01
CA VAL A 114 -9.37 6.49 -20.79
C VAL A 114 -8.98 7.78 -20.06
N LEU A 115 -9.96 8.54 -19.58
CA LEU A 115 -9.72 9.74 -18.77
C LEU A 115 -8.94 9.43 -17.48
N GLN A 116 -9.28 8.34 -16.80
CA GLN A 116 -8.55 7.89 -15.61
C GLN A 116 -7.06 7.67 -15.90
N ARG A 117 -6.73 7.01 -17.03
CA ARG A 117 -5.34 6.77 -17.42
C ARG A 117 -4.60 8.07 -17.75
N GLN A 118 -5.29 9.02 -18.39
CA GLN A 118 -4.72 10.35 -18.67
C GLN A 118 -4.46 11.12 -17.38
N ALA A 119 -5.43 11.17 -16.46
CA ALA A 119 -5.29 11.81 -15.15
C ALA A 119 -4.19 11.17 -14.30
N GLN A 120 -4.03 9.84 -14.32
CA GLN A 120 -2.93 9.16 -13.61
C GLN A 120 -1.55 9.54 -14.17
N ARG A 121 -1.43 9.69 -15.50
CA ARG A 121 -0.18 10.16 -16.13
C ARG A 121 0.11 11.61 -15.75
N ALA A 122 -0.90 12.49 -15.75
CA ALA A 122 -0.78 13.87 -15.30
C ALA A 122 -0.34 13.94 -13.83
N LYS A 123 -1.02 13.22 -12.92
CA LYS A 123 -0.66 13.13 -11.49
C LYS A 123 0.78 12.64 -11.29
N LYS A 124 1.25 11.70 -12.11
CA LYS A 124 2.64 11.22 -12.03
C LYS A 124 3.63 12.31 -12.44
N ARG A 125 3.33 13.10 -13.48
CA ARG A 125 4.19 14.23 -13.92
C ARG A 125 4.28 15.30 -12.86
N LEU A 126 3.13 15.73 -12.31
CA LEU A 126 3.07 16.71 -11.22
C LEU A 126 3.95 16.28 -10.03
N ARG A 127 3.85 15.02 -9.58
CA ARG A 127 4.71 14.50 -8.49
C ARG A 127 6.20 14.52 -8.79
N VAL A 128 6.60 14.35 -10.05
CA VAL A 128 8.02 14.40 -10.45
C VAL A 128 8.50 15.86 -10.43
N THR A 129 7.70 16.78 -10.95
CA THR A 129 7.99 18.22 -10.92
C THR A 129 8.06 18.74 -9.48
N ASP A 130 7.09 18.38 -8.62
CA ASP A 130 7.10 18.75 -7.20
C ASP A 130 8.36 18.26 -6.49
N LYS A 131 8.80 17.04 -6.80
CA LYS A 131 10.02 16.49 -6.24
C LYS A 131 11.26 17.24 -6.75
N GLN A 132 11.31 17.58 -8.03
CA GLN A 132 12.43 18.32 -8.60
C GLN A 132 12.53 19.73 -8.02
N VAL A 133 11.41 20.45 -7.89
CA VAL A 133 11.38 21.77 -7.25
C VAL A 133 11.83 21.69 -5.78
N HIS A 134 11.41 20.63 -5.07
CA HIS A 134 11.86 20.41 -3.68
C HIS A 134 13.36 20.07 -3.58
N ASP A 135 13.88 19.26 -4.49
CA ASP A 135 15.30 18.89 -4.53
C ASP A 135 16.16 20.13 -4.92
N ASP A 136 15.72 20.96 -5.87
CA ASP A 136 16.42 22.17 -6.31
C ASP A 136 16.42 23.28 -5.24
N THR A 137 15.32 23.46 -4.51
CA THR A 137 15.25 24.39 -3.36
C THR A 137 16.09 23.93 -2.16
N SER A 138 16.37 22.62 -2.06
CA SER A 138 17.27 22.09 -1.04
C SER A 138 18.78 22.32 -1.33
N TYR A 139 19.11 22.82 -2.52
CA TYR A 139 20.49 23.04 -3.00
C TYR A 139 20.89 24.53 -3.11
N GLU A 140 20.08 25.45 -2.58
CA GLU A 140 20.49 26.85 -2.35
C GLU A 140 21.23 26.97 -1.00
N PRO A 141 22.32 27.75 -0.93
CA PRO A 141 23.59 27.15 -0.51
C PRO A 141 24.07 27.66 0.85
N GLU A 142 24.73 26.77 1.61
CA GLU A 142 25.64 27.13 2.70
C GLU A 142 26.79 28.07 2.25
N SER A 143 26.89 28.43 0.97
CA SER A 143 27.88 29.38 0.44
C SER A 143 27.54 30.86 0.70
N LEU A 144 26.33 31.20 1.16
CA LEU A 144 26.03 32.56 1.65
C LEU A 144 26.46 32.80 3.11
N HIS A 145 26.66 31.75 3.92
CA HIS A 145 27.11 31.91 5.31
C HIS A 145 28.62 32.14 5.48
N ILE A 146 29.45 31.92 4.45
CA ILE A 146 30.90 32.18 4.53
C ILE A 146 31.23 33.65 4.18
N ALA A 147 30.39 34.35 3.42
CA ALA A 147 30.62 35.74 3.04
C ALA A 147 30.13 36.76 4.09
N GLU A 148 29.20 36.39 4.97
CA GLU A 148 28.63 37.31 5.97
C GLU A 148 29.33 37.22 7.34
N GLN A 149 30.24 36.26 7.54
CA GLN A 149 31.02 36.14 8.79
C GLN A 149 32.37 36.88 8.77
N THR A 150 32.66 37.68 7.73
CA THR A 150 33.90 38.51 7.66
C THR A 150 33.68 40.02 7.79
N ARG A 151 32.45 40.49 8.08
CA ARG A 151 32.19 41.91 8.36
C ARG A 151 31.11 42.11 9.42
N THR A 152 31.43 41.87 10.69
CA THR A 152 30.82 42.59 11.83
C THR A 152 31.57 42.23 13.11
N SER A 153 32.73 42.86 13.28
CA SER A 153 33.30 43.11 14.59
C SER A 153 33.80 44.55 14.58
N GLU A 154 32.85 45.49 14.56
CA GLU A 154 33.05 46.81 15.14
C GLU A 154 31.68 47.46 15.39
N ASP A 155 31.59 47.98 16.62
CA ASP A 155 30.64 48.93 17.16
C ASP A 155 29.35 48.50 17.86
N THR A 156 29.37 48.86 19.14
CA THR A 156 28.36 48.75 20.19
C THR A 156 27.77 50.13 20.39
N SER A 157 26.54 50.36 19.94
CA SER A 157 25.68 51.50 20.31
C SER A 157 24.39 51.28 19.54
N GLY A 158 23.25 50.99 20.18
CA GLY A 158 22.51 51.95 20.98
C GLY A 158 21.22 52.27 20.22
N ASP A 159 20.12 52.29 20.97
CA ASP A 159 18.78 52.76 20.63
C ASP A 159 17.69 51.78 20.17
N ASP A 160 16.68 51.79 21.04
CA ASP A 160 15.29 51.38 20.90
C ASP A 160 14.63 51.95 19.64
N THR A 161 13.92 51.12 18.87
CA THR A 161 12.56 51.50 18.43
C THR A 161 11.71 50.29 18.09
N CYS A 162 10.52 50.28 18.69
CA CYS A 162 9.35 49.48 18.37
C CYS A 162 8.90 49.67 16.92
N THR A 163 8.66 48.58 16.19
CA THR A 163 7.68 48.56 15.09
C THR A 163 6.95 47.22 15.00
N THR A 164 5.65 47.35 15.20
CA THR A 164 4.57 46.38 14.99
C THR A 164 4.27 46.21 13.50
N THR A 165 3.67 45.05 13.16
CA THR A 165 2.82 44.74 11.97
C THR A 165 3.52 44.38 10.65
N GLN A 166 3.50 43.10 10.30
CA GLN A 166 2.67 42.57 9.19
C GLN A 166 2.79 41.04 9.17
N GLN A 167 1.80 40.39 9.76
CA GLN A 167 1.56 38.95 9.64
C GLN A 167 0.50 38.80 8.55
N GLU A 168 0.94 38.56 7.32
CA GLU A 168 0.09 38.31 6.17
C GLU A 168 -0.58 36.94 6.31
N ASP A 169 -1.88 37.00 6.59
CA ASP A 169 -2.99 36.28 5.93
C ASP A 169 -2.61 35.03 5.09
N SER A 170 -2.01 34.02 5.71
CA SER A 170 -2.01 32.67 5.17
C SER A 170 -3.40 32.09 5.40
N GLY A 171 -4.18 32.00 4.32
CA GLY A 171 -5.56 31.54 4.29
C GLY A 171 -5.85 30.44 5.32
N ASP A 172 -6.80 30.77 6.18
CA ASP A 172 -7.29 29.98 7.31
C ASP A 172 -7.80 28.61 6.83
N VAL A 173 -6.86 27.67 6.66
CA VAL A 173 -7.17 26.25 6.77
C VAL A 173 -7.60 26.08 8.21
N THR A 174 -8.91 26.18 8.42
CA THR A 174 -9.52 26.08 9.74
C THR A 174 -8.86 24.93 10.49
N ALA A 175 -8.52 25.14 11.76
CA ALA A 175 -7.81 24.14 12.56
C ALA A 175 -8.47 22.73 12.51
N GLU A 176 -9.78 22.68 12.21
CA GLU A 176 -10.54 21.47 11.93
C GLU A 176 -10.09 20.71 10.66
N GLU A 177 -9.78 21.40 9.56
CA GLU A 177 -9.30 20.81 8.32
C GLU A 177 -7.87 20.30 8.45
N TYR A 178 -7.01 20.99 9.20
CA TYR A 178 -5.67 20.49 9.54
C TYR A 178 -5.73 19.19 10.34
N VAL A 179 -6.59 19.12 11.36
CA VAL A 179 -6.80 17.88 12.15
C VAL A 179 -7.37 16.76 11.27
N ARG A 180 -8.30 17.07 10.35
CA ARG A 180 -8.89 16.10 9.41
C ARG A 180 -7.88 15.55 8.41
N ILE A 181 -7.02 16.39 7.85
CA ILE A 181 -5.96 15.98 6.91
C ILE A 181 -4.97 15.07 7.64
N VAL A 182 -4.54 15.44 8.85
CA VAL A 182 -3.64 14.63 9.68
C VAL A 182 -4.28 13.28 10.03
N GLU A 183 -5.54 13.23 10.49
CA GLU A 183 -6.23 11.97 10.80
C GLU A 183 -6.40 11.07 9.56
N SER A 184 -6.73 11.65 8.39
CA SER A 184 -6.92 10.89 7.15
C SER A 184 -5.63 10.35 6.54
N THR A 185 -4.51 11.05 6.73
CA THR A 185 -3.19 10.65 6.20
C THR A 185 -2.55 9.52 7.02
N PHE A 186 -2.99 9.33 8.28
CA PHE A 186 -2.42 8.35 9.20
C PHE A 186 -3.30 7.14 9.52
N ASP A 187 -4.38 6.91 8.76
CA ASP A 187 -5.18 5.69 8.87
C ASP A 187 -4.42 4.48 8.27
N THR A 188 -3.44 3.97 9.03
CA THR A 188 -2.63 2.80 8.69
C THR A 188 -3.41 1.49 8.90
N SER A 189 -4.58 1.37 8.29
CA SER A 189 -5.20 0.07 8.12
C SER A 189 -4.33 -0.72 7.13
N ILE A 190 -3.67 -1.78 7.62
CA ILE A 190 -2.90 -2.72 6.78
C ILE A 190 -3.76 -3.04 5.53
N PRO A 191 -3.24 -2.78 4.32
CA PRO A 191 -4.04 -2.91 3.10
C PRO A 191 -4.68 -4.29 3.07
N LYS A 192 -6.00 -4.35 2.84
CA LYS A 192 -6.78 -5.59 2.90
C LYS A 192 -6.18 -6.69 2.01
N GLU A 193 -5.50 -6.30 0.94
CA GLU A 193 -4.76 -7.17 0.03
C GLU A 193 -3.63 -7.92 0.76
N ALA A 194 -2.84 -7.26 1.61
CA ALA A 194 -1.77 -7.89 2.39
C ALA A 194 -2.30 -8.93 3.40
N ARG A 195 -3.51 -8.72 3.95
CA ARG A 195 -4.15 -9.72 4.82
C ARG A 195 -4.58 -10.97 4.05
N ILE A 196 -5.05 -10.80 2.81
CA ILE A 196 -5.45 -11.92 1.94
C ILE A 196 -4.20 -12.72 1.53
N THR A 197 -3.10 -12.05 1.16
CA THR A 197 -1.85 -12.72 0.78
C THR A 197 -1.24 -13.48 1.96
N ALA A 198 -1.24 -12.89 3.17
CA ALA A 198 -0.76 -13.56 4.39
C ALA A 198 -1.62 -14.78 4.77
N CYS A 199 -2.94 -14.72 4.58
CA CYS A 199 -3.83 -15.83 4.87
C CYS A 199 -3.64 -17.00 3.89
N MET A 200 -3.50 -16.71 2.59
CA MET A 200 -3.23 -17.73 1.56
C MET A 200 -1.86 -18.40 1.77
N ALA A 201 -0.84 -17.63 2.18
CA ALA A 201 0.47 -18.15 2.52
C ALA A 201 0.41 -19.12 3.71
N GLY A 202 -0.34 -18.78 4.77
CA GLY A 202 -0.53 -19.65 5.92
C GLY A 202 -1.20 -20.97 5.54
N SER A 203 -2.25 -20.94 4.72
CA SER A 203 -2.94 -22.15 4.26
C SER A 203 -2.07 -23.07 3.42
N LEU A 204 -1.18 -22.51 2.58
CA LEU A 204 -0.31 -23.30 1.70
C LEU A 204 0.81 -23.99 2.50
N VAL A 205 1.38 -23.30 3.50
CA VAL A 205 2.35 -23.92 4.43
C VAL A 205 1.69 -25.06 5.22
N SER A 206 0.50 -24.85 5.77
CA SER A 206 -0.22 -25.90 6.50
C SER A 206 -0.54 -27.12 5.62
N LEU A 207 -0.94 -26.92 4.37
CA LEU A 207 -1.20 -28.01 3.42
C LEU A 207 0.07 -28.84 3.17
N VAL A 208 1.20 -28.18 2.90
CA VAL A 208 2.49 -28.84 2.67
C VAL A 208 2.92 -29.63 3.90
N THR A 209 2.75 -29.09 5.11
CA THR A 209 3.06 -29.80 6.36
C THR A 209 2.18 -31.04 6.54
N ILE A 210 0.88 -30.96 6.25
CA ILE A 210 -0.05 -32.11 6.34
C ILE A 210 0.35 -33.20 5.32
N CYS A 211 0.70 -32.83 4.10
CA CYS A 211 1.18 -33.78 3.09
C CYS A 211 2.48 -34.47 3.52
N ILE A 212 3.44 -33.73 4.11
CA ILE A 212 4.69 -34.29 4.64
C ILE A 212 4.40 -35.33 5.73
N VAL A 213 3.52 -35.02 6.69
CA VAL A 213 3.15 -35.94 7.78
C VAL A 213 2.44 -37.18 7.23
N ALA A 214 1.51 -37.01 6.29
CA ALA A 214 0.78 -38.12 5.67
C ALA A 214 1.70 -39.06 4.86
N LEU A 215 2.69 -38.51 4.17
CA LEU A 215 3.66 -39.30 3.39
C LEU A 215 4.68 -40.02 4.26
N ALA A 216 5.12 -39.38 5.36
CA ALA A 216 5.95 -40.04 6.37
C ALA A 216 5.22 -41.20 7.04
N TRP A 217 3.89 -41.10 7.21
CA TRP A 217 3.05 -42.19 7.72
C TRP A 217 2.86 -43.35 6.74
N ALA A 218 3.03 -43.09 5.43
CA ALA A 218 2.80 -44.07 4.36
C ALA A 218 4.09 -44.82 3.93
N ASP A 219 5.22 -44.57 4.61
CA ASP A 219 6.53 -45.20 4.36
C ASP A 219 7.00 -45.17 2.89
N ASN A 220 6.51 -44.20 2.11
CA ASN A 220 6.80 -44.09 0.69
C ASN A 220 7.86 -43.02 0.43
N THR A 221 9.11 -43.40 0.68
CA THR A 221 10.29 -42.52 0.59
C THR A 221 10.53 -41.99 -0.84
N GLU A 222 10.19 -42.77 -1.86
CA GLU A 222 10.37 -42.36 -3.26
C GLU A 222 9.38 -41.25 -3.67
N LEU A 223 8.11 -41.37 -3.24
CA LEU A 223 7.10 -40.35 -3.52
C LEU A 223 7.37 -39.06 -2.72
N PHE A 224 7.88 -39.21 -1.49
CA PHE A 224 8.28 -38.10 -0.64
C PHE A 224 9.35 -37.21 -1.31
N VAL A 225 10.40 -37.81 -1.87
CA VAL A 225 11.48 -37.06 -2.55
C VAL A 225 10.96 -36.32 -3.78
N LYS A 226 10.09 -36.93 -4.59
CA LYS A 226 9.51 -36.31 -5.79
C LYS A 226 8.60 -35.12 -5.43
N ILE A 227 7.81 -35.24 -4.37
CA ILE A 227 6.93 -34.17 -3.88
C ILE A 227 7.76 -33.03 -3.29
N MET A 228 8.78 -33.33 -2.49
CA MET A 228 9.68 -32.32 -1.95
C MET A 228 10.40 -31.55 -3.06
N TYR A 229 10.97 -32.25 -4.05
CA TYR A 229 11.66 -31.60 -5.17
C TYR A 229 10.73 -30.67 -5.97
N SER A 230 9.50 -31.11 -6.27
CA SER A 230 8.53 -30.26 -6.98
C SER A 230 8.05 -29.05 -6.16
N ALA A 231 7.88 -29.21 -4.85
CA ALA A 231 7.55 -28.11 -3.94
C ALA A 231 8.71 -27.09 -3.83
N SER A 232 9.95 -27.58 -3.74
CA SER A 232 11.16 -26.76 -3.68
C SER A 232 11.33 -25.88 -4.91
N VAL A 233 11.10 -26.41 -6.11
CA VAL A 233 11.19 -25.65 -7.36
C VAL A 233 10.16 -24.51 -7.42
N LEU A 234 8.97 -24.71 -6.82
CA LEU A 234 7.94 -23.67 -6.74
C LEU A 234 8.20 -22.62 -5.65
N MET A 235 8.92 -22.99 -4.59
CA MET A 235 9.22 -22.08 -3.47
C MET A 235 10.33 -21.07 -3.80
N VAL A 236 11.27 -21.38 -4.69
CA VAL A 236 12.39 -20.49 -5.04
C VAL A 236 11.93 -19.17 -5.71
N PRO A 237 11.07 -19.19 -6.76
CA PRO A 237 10.53 -17.95 -7.33
C PRO A 237 9.67 -17.17 -6.34
N TRP A 238 9.00 -17.88 -5.42
CA TRP A 238 8.12 -17.26 -4.43
C TRP A 238 8.90 -16.54 -3.33
N ALA A 239 9.99 -17.14 -2.85
CA ALA A 239 10.92 -16.49 -1.93
C ALA A 239 11.58 -15.25 -2.57
N ALA A 240 11.95 -15.32 -3.86
CA ALA A 240 12.48 -14.18 -4.60
C ALA A 240 11.44 -13.05 -4.77
N ALA A 241 10.18 -13.39 -5.07
CA ALA A 241 9.09 -12.43 -5.18
C ALA A 241 8.76 -11.77 -3.83
N LEU A 242 8.77 -12.54 -2.74
CA LEU A 242 8.61 -12.01 -1.38
C LEU A 242 9.76 -11.09 -0.99
N ALA A 243 11.00 -11.45 -1.31
CA ALA A 243 12.16 -10.61 -1.07
C ALA A 243 12.05 -9.26 -1.82
N ASP A 244 11.62 -9.26 -3.09
CA ASP A 244 11.40 -8.03 -3.86
C ASP A 244 10.24 -7.19 -3.30
N ILE A 245 9.11 -7.81 -2.93
CA ILE A 245 7.96 -7.11 -2.33
C ILE A 245 8.34 -6.48 -0.97
N ILE A 246 9.09 -7.21 -0.15
CA ILE A 246 9.53 -6.72 1.16
C ILE A 246 10.55 -5.58 0.99
N ASN A 247 11.49 -5.72 0.04
CA ASN A 247 12.45 -4.67 -0.27
C ASN A 247 11.76 -3.36 -0.72
N ARG A 248 10.69 -3.48 -1.52
CA ARG A 248 9.91 -2.32 -2.00
C ARG A 248 9.01 -1.68 -0.94
N THR A 249 8.66 -2.40 0.11
CA THR A 249 7.68 -1.92 1.11
C THR A 249 8.31 -1.30 2.35
N GLN A 250 9.64 -1.37 2.53
CA GLN A 250 10.39 -0.79 3.66
C GLN A 250 9.75 -1.02 5.06
N VAL A 251 9.07 -2.14 5.26
CA VAL A 251 8.45 -2.45 6.56
C VAL A 251 9.52 -3.02 7.50
N LEU A 252 9.92 -2.19 8.47
CA LEU A 252 11.07 -2.32 9.37
C LEU A 252 11.14 -3.57 10.26
N ASP A 253 10.16 -4.47 10.24
CA ASP A 253 10.17 -5.71 11.04
C ASP A 253 10.32 -6.99 10.20
N ALA A 254 10.43 -6.85 8.87
CA ALA A 254 10.50 -7.98 7.97
C ALA A 254 11.87 -8.67 7.93
N ARG A 255 12.94 -8.06 8.48
CA ARG A 255 14.29 -8.67 8.49
C ARG A 255 14.33 -9.99 9.26
N ARG A 256 13.69 -10.06 10.44
CA ARG A 256 13.58 -11.32 11.21
C ARG A 256 12.72 -12.36 10.49
N GLN A 257 11.65 -11.92 9.83
CA GLN A 257 10.77 -12.81 9.08
C GLN A 257 11.44 -13.37 7.83
N ILE A 258 12.24 -12.55 7.12
CA ILE A 258 13.06 -12.99 5.98
C ILE A 258 14.10 -14.02 6.45
N VAL A 259 14.82 -13.75 7.53
CA VAL A 259 15.82 -14.68 8.07
C VAL A 259 15.17 -16.01 8.48
N LEU A 260 13.99 -15.97 9.13
CA LEU A 260 13.20 -17.17 9.44
C LEU A 260 12.74 -17.91 8.18
N LEU A 261 12.32 -17.20 7.14
CA LEU A 261 11.88 -17.80 5.88
C LEU A 261 13.05 -18.50 5.16
N TYR A 262 14.23 -17.87 5.12
CA TYR A 262 15.44 -18.45 4.55
C TYR A 262 15.93 -19.65 5.34
N LEU A 263 15.86 -19.61 6.68
CA LEU A 263 16.17 -20.74 7.55
C LEU A 263 15.23 -21.92 7.32
N LEU A 264 13.94 -21.64 7.19
CA LEU A 264 12.91 -22.67 6.96
C LEU A 264 13.09 -23.28 5.57
N ALA A 265 13.36 -22.45 4.55
CA ALA A 265 13.72 -22.93 3.21
C ALA A 265 15.00 -23.78 3.22
N ALA A 266 16.06 -23.34 3.91
CA ALA A 266 17.31 -24.09 4.03
C ALA A 266 17.10 -25.45 4.73
N GLY A 267 16.33 -25.49 5.82
CA GLY A 267 15.99 -26.73 6.51
C GLY A 267 15.17 -27.70 5.65
N VAL A 268 14.18 -27.18 4.92
CA VAL A 268 13.34 -27.96 3.98
C VAL A 268 14.17 -28.52 2.82
N MET A 269 15.17 -27.78 2.34
CA MET A 269 16.07 -28.21 1.27
C MET A 269 17.15 -29.19 1.76
N ALA A 270 17.62 -29.04 3.00
CA ALA A 270 18.67 -29.90 3.55
C ALA A 270 18.19 -31.33 3.81
N GLY A 271 16.95 -31.51 4.28
CA GLY A 271 16.41 -32.83 4.64
C GLY A 271 16.45 -33.87 3.51
N PRO A 272 15.84 -33.62 2.35
CA PRO A 272 15.88 -34.56 1.20
C PRO A 272 17.29 -34.80 0.70
N THR A 273 18.16 -33.78 0.74
CA THR A 273 19.55 -33.88 0.31
C THR A 273 20.34 -34.80 1.25
N ILE A 274 20.17 -34.67 2.57
CA ILE A 274 20.82 -35.53 3.57
C ILE A 274 20.35 -36.98 3.42
N SER A 275 19.04 -37.23 3.30
CA SER A 275 18.50 -38.58 3.14
C SER A 275 18.89 -39.24 1.81
N TYR A 276 18.95 -38.49 0.71
CA TYR A 276 19.44 -39.01 -0.58
C TYR A 276 20.92 -39.40 -0.51
N LEU A 277 21.72 -38.57 0.16
CA LEU A 277 23.16 -38.77 0.30
C LEU A 277 23.48 -39.95 1.23
N GLU A 278 22.74 -40.14 2.32
CA GLU A 278 22.94 -41.25 3.26
C GLU A 278 22.75 -42.62 2.60
N GLY A 279 21.83 -42.71 1.62
CA GLY A 279 21.65 -43.92 0.81
C GLY A 279 22.74 -44.17 -0.25
N HIS A 280 23.44 -43.12 -0.73
CA HIS A 280 24.47 -43.24 -1.77
C HIS A 280 25.91 -43.22 -1.23
N LEU A 281 26.11 -42.73 0.01
CA LEU A 281 27.40 -42.72 0.69
C LEU A 281 27.90 -44.13 1.05
N ALA A 282 27.02 -45.13 1.08
CA ALA A 282 27.39 -46.51 1.38
C ALA A 282 28.17 -47.22 0.24
N GLU A 283 28.05 -46.77 -1.02
CA GLU A 283 28.54 -47.54 -2.18
C GLU A 283 29.38 -46.74 -3.21
N GLY A 284 29.56 -45.43 -3.02
CA GLY A 284 30.25 -44.56 -3.98
C GLY A 284 31.78 -44.41 -3.79
N PRO A 285 32.56 -44.15 -4.85
CA PRO A 285 34.00 -43.92 -4.77
C PRO A 285 34.35 -42.64 -3.99
N LEU A 286 35.39 -42.70 -3.14
CA LEU A 286 35.91 -41.64 -2.27
C LEU A 286 35.88 -40.18 -2.82
N PRO A 287 36.28 -39.89 -4.08
CA PRO A 287 36.25 -38.51 -4.58
C PRO A 287 34.85 -37.90 -4.66
N VAL A 288 33.82 -38.72 -4.88
CA VAL A 288 32.42 -38.25 -4.94
C VAL A 288 31.92 -37.89 -3.53
N GLN A 289 32.34 -38.66 -2.52
CA GLN A 289 32.00 -38.38 -1.12
C GLN A 289 32.59 -37.04 -0.66
N ILE A 290 33.84 -36.71 -1.04
CA ILE A 290 34.50 -35.45 -0.66
C ILE A 290 33.77 -34.24 -1.23
N VAL A 291 33.35 -34.30 -2.51
CA VAL A 291 32.59 -33.20 -3.15
C VAL A 291 31.22 -33.04 -2.48
N ILE A 292 30.56 -34.15 -2.15
CA ILE A 292 29.28 -34.15 -1.44
C ILE A 292 29.41 -33.53 -0.04
N TYR A 293 30.43 -33.90 0.72
CA TYR A 293 30.69 -33.31 2.04
C TYR A 293 31.02 -31.82 1.94
N ALA A 294 31.76 -31.39 0.92
CA ALA A 294 32.04 -29.98 0.70
C ALA A 294 30.76 -29.18 0.37
N VAL A 295 29.86 -29.72 -0.47
CA VAL A 295 28.58 -29.09 -0.78
C VAL A 295 27.66 -29.04 0.44
N MET A 296 27.60 -30.12 1.24
CA MET A 296 26.86 -30.12 2.50
C MET A 296 27.43 -29.10 3.48
N LEU A 297 28.75 -29.03 3.63
CA LEU A 297 29.40 -28.06 4.50
C LEU A 297 29.05 -26.64 4.07
N VAL A 298 29.19 -26.30 2.78
CA VAL A 298 28.89 -24.96 2.27
C VAL A 298 27.41 -24.61 2.42
N THR A 299 26.50 -25.54 2.12
CA THR A 299 25.05 -25.26 2.17
C THR A 299 24.50 -25.20 3.59
N THR A 300 25.09 -25.91 4.55
CA THR A 300 24.63 -25.91 5.95
C THR A 300 25.36 -24.89 6.82
N THR A 301 26.68 -24.74 6.66
CA THR A 301 27.48 -23.87 7.53
C THR A 301 27.46 -22.41 7.10
N MET A 302 27.31 -22.11 5.81
CA MET A 302 27.31 -20.71 5.34
C MET A 302 26.08 -19.91 5.82
N PRO A 303 24.85 -20.46 5.84
CA PRO A 303 23.70 -19.79 6.46
C PRO A 303 23.88 -19.61 7.97
N LEU A 304 24.48 -20.59 8.65
CA LEU A 304 24.80 -20.52 10.08
C LEU A 304 25.87 -19.47 10.40
N ALA A 305 26.87 -19.30 9.54
CA ALA A 305 27.89 -18.25 9.64
C ALA A 305 27.30 -16.85 9.36
N LEU A 306 26.36 -16.74 8.41
CA LEU A 306 25.58 -15.52 8.16
C LEU A 306 24.67 -15.16 9.36
N LEU A 307 24.18 -16.16 10.10
CA LEU A 307 23.35 -15.98 11.29
C LEU A 307 24.15 -15.64 12.56
N SER A 308 25.36 -16.16 12.69
CA SER A 308 26.20 -15.93 13.87
C SER A 308 26.93 -14.59 13.85
N GLY A 309 26.82 -13.81 12.77
CA GLY A 309 27.62 -12.60 12.56
C GLY A 309 29.09 -12.90 12.25
N ALA A 310 29.47 -14.16 12.02
CA ALA A 310 30.85 -14.51 11.67
C ALA A 310 31.30 -13.97 10.30
N VAL A 311 30.36 -13.47 9.49
CA VAL A 311 30.63 -12.77 8.21
C VAL A 311 31.14 -11.33 8.43
N ASP A 312 31.01 -10.78 9.64
CA ASP A 312 31.54 -9.45 9.99
C ASP A 312 33.08 -9.36 9.84
N GLY A 313 33.77 -10.51 9.74
CA GLY A 313 35.21 -10.58 9.47
C GLY A 313 35.61 -10.68 7.99
N LEU A 314 34.68 -10.88 7.07
CA LEU A 314 34.99 -11.23 5.67
C LEU A 314 35.00 -10.04 4.69
N PHE A 315 34.37 -8.91 5.05
CA PHE A 315 34.31 -7.71 4.20
C PHE A 315 34.32 -6.42 5.04
N PRO A 316 35.46 -6.07 5.68
CA PRO A 316 35.52 -4.97 6.65
C PRO A 316 35.26 -3.58 6.06
N GLU A 317 35.56 -3.33 4.79
CA GLU A 317 35.46 -1.99 4.19
C GLU A 317 34.05 -1.64 3.67
N LEU A 318 33.23 -2.63 3.31
CA LEU A 318 31.86 -2.38 2.83
C LEU A 318 30.88 -2.11 4.00
N GLU A 319 31.32 -2.39 5.23
CA GLU A 319 30.45 -2.45 6.39
C GLU A 319 30.23 -1.10 7.06
N ASP A 320 31.24 -0.23 7.11
CA ASP A 320 31.15 1.04 7.84
C ASP A 320 30.24 2.05 7.15
N GLU A 321 30.29 2.13 5.81
CA GLU A 321 29.41 3.02 5.03
C GLU A 321 27.94 2.57 5.10
N VAL A 322 27.69 1.26 5.04
CA VAL A 322 26.34 0.69 5.18
C VAL A 322 25.82 0.83 6.61
N LYS A 323 26.68 0.63 7.62
CA LYS A 323 26.33 0.86 9.04
C LYS A 323 25.98 2.33 9.28
N ASP A 324 26.73 3.27 8.71
CA ASP A 324 26.44 4.71 8.83
C ASP A 324 25.16 5.10 8.11
N LEU A 325 24.88 4.54 6.93
CA LEU A 325 23.61 4.75 6.24
C LEU A 325 22.42 4.25 7.08
N ILE A 326 22.55 3.06 7.69
CA ILE A 326 21.52 2.50 8.58
C ILE A 326 21.34 3.36 9.84
N ARG A 327 22.43 3.88 10.43
CA ARG A 327 22.36 4.80 11.57
C ARG A 327 21.63 6.09 11.20
N LYS A 328 21.94 6.66 10.03
CA LYS A 328 21.30 7.89 9.50
C LYS A 328 19.81 7.68 9.24
N ASP A 329 19.42 6.58 8.63
CA ASP A 329 18.01 6.23 8.41
C ASP A 329 17.27 6.02 9.73
N ARG A 330 17.90 5.35 10.71
CA ARG A 330 17.29 5.16 12.03
C ARG A 330 17.07 6.49 12.74
N ALA A 331 18.02 7.41 12.68
CA ALA A 331 17.88 8.76 13.23
C ALA A 331 16.74 9.53 12.55
N ARG A 332 16.63 9.45 11.22
CA ARG A 332 15.55 10.09 10.45
C ARG A 332 14.17 9.55 10.84
N VAL A 333 14.04 8.23 10.99
CA VAL A 333 12.79 7.60 11.44
C VAL A 333 12.41 8.00 12.86
N GLN A 334 13.39 8.10 13.77
CA GLN A 334 13.16 8.58 15.13
C GLN A 334 12.69 10.03 15.15
N GLN A 335 13.29 10.89 14.32
CA GLN A 335 12.88 12.28 14.18
C GLN A 335 11.45 12.40 13.65
N LEU A 336 11.12 11.65 12.59
CA LEU A 336 9.77 11.66 12.00
C LEU A 336 8.70 11.16 13.00
N ASN A 337 9.03 10.15 13.81
CA ASN A 337 8.15 9.70 14.90
C ASN A 337 8.02 10.73 16.01
N ALA A 338 9.09 11.43 16.39
CA ALA A 338 9.05 12.50 17.38
C ALA A 338 8.17 13.67 16.89
N ASP A 339 8.30 14.04 15.62
CA ASP A 339 7.50 15.11 15.01
C ASP A 339 6.02 14.71 14.90
N LYS A 340 5.74 13.44 14.56
CA LYS A 340 4.38 12.88 14.61
C LYS A 340 3.77 12.97 16.01
N GLN A 341 4.54 12.63 17.05
CA GLN A 341 4.08 12.75 18.43
C GLN A 341 3.82 14.21 18.82
N LYS A 342 4.69 15.15 18.43
CA LYS A 342 4.48 16.58 18.63
C LYS A 342 3.21 17.08 17.94
N ALA A 343 2.95 16.65 16.70
CA ALA A 343 1.75 17.02 15.96
C ALA A 343 0.47 16.51 16.66
N ILE A 344 0.48 15.26 17.12
CA ILE A 344 -0.64 14.69 17.90
C ILE A 344 -0.84 15.45 19.21
N GLN A 345 0.24 15.80 19.92
CA GLN A 345 0.16 16.59 21.15
C GLN A 345 -0.41 17.98 20.89
N ARG A 346 0.01 18.67 19.82
CA ARG A 346 -0.56 19.96 19.40
C ARG A 346 -2.05 19.82 19.07
N ALA A 347 -2.45 18.82 18.29
CA ALA A 347 -3.86 18.60 17.98
C ALA A 347 -4.72 18.40 19.25
N ARG A 348 -4.18 17.69 20.25
CA ARG A 348 -4.84 17.51 21.55
C ARG A 348 -4.89 18.80 22.38
N SER A 349 -3.83 19.61 22.37
CA SER A 349 -3.84 20.90 23.09
C SER A 349 -4.82 21.88 22.47
N TRP A 350 -4.88 21.93 21.13
CA TRP A 350 -5.87 22.74 20.41
C TRP A 350 -7.29 22.30 20.73
N ARG A 351 -7.58 21.00 20.72
CA ARG A 351 -8.90 20.48 21.13
C ARG A 351 -9.28 20.95 22.55
N ARG A 352 -8.37 20.83 23.52
CA ARG A 352 -8.62 21.30 24.90
C ARG A 352 -8.82 22.81 24.99
N TYR A 353 -8.08 23.59 24.20
CA TYR A 353 -8.23 25.04 24.17
C TYR A 353 -9.65 25.45 23.73
N TYR A 354 -10.15 24.86 22.65
CA TYR A 354 -11.51 25.12 22.17
C TYR A 354 -12.59 24.60 23.13
N GLU A 355 -12.40 23.43 23.72
CA GLU A 355 -13.29 22.90 24.77
C GLU A 355 -13.40 23.87 25.97
N LEU A 356 -12.31 24.53 26.36
CA LEU A 356 -12.30 25.51 27.47
C LEU A 356 -12.92 26.86 27.11
N GLN A 357 -12.87 27.27 25.83
CA GLN A 357 -13.53 28.50 25.38
C GLN A 357 -15.04 28.37 25.29
N GLY A 358 -15.61 27.19 25.52
CA GLY A 358 -17.05 26.97 25.45
C GLY A 358 -17.59 27.06 24.03
N GLU A 359 -16.71 27.12 23.01
CA GLU A 359 -17.08 26.89 21.63
C GLU A 359 -17.18 25.37 21.41
N PRO A 360 -18.39 24.81 21.25
CA PRO A 360 -18.51 23.41 20.93
C PRO A 360 -17.90 23.22 19.53
N LEU A 361 -16.76 22.51 19.46
CA LEU A 361 -16.22 21.99 18.20
C LEU A 361 -17.39 21.43 17.41
N VAL A 362 -17.65 22.03 16.24
CA VAL A 362 -18.90 21.81 15.50
C VAL A 362 -19.08 20.32 15.36
N SER A 363 -20.10 19.80 16.04
CA SER A 363 -20.35 18.37 16.07
C SER A 363 -20.51 17.94 14.63
N ARG A 364 -19.71 16.95 14.20
CA ARG A 364 -19.72 16.33 12.87
C ARG A 364 -21.09 16.54 12.22
N PRO A 365 -21.21 17.36 11.15
CA PRO A 365 -22.49 17.86 10.69
C PRO A 365 -23.46 16.69 10.59
N GLN A 366 -24.49 16.70 11.45
CA GLN A 366 -25.52 15.70 11.33
C GLN A 366 -26.14 15.88 9.94
N PRO A 367 -26.32 14.80 9.17
CA PRO A 367 -26.92 14.90 7.86
C PRO A 367 -28.28 15.59 8.02
N VAL A 368 -28.40 16.77 7.44
CA VAL A 368 -29.62 17.58 7.47
C VAL A 368 -30.78 16.69 6.97
N PRO A 369 -31.86 16.53 7.75
CA PRO A 369 -33.04 15.81 7.28
C PRO A 369 -33.54 16.51 6.01
N ARG A 370 -33.58 15.79 4.89
CA ARG A 370 -34.17 16.30 3.66
C ARG A 370 -35.62 16.68 3.96
N GLU A 371 -35.96 17.96 3.82
CA GLU A 371 -37.34 18.41 3.79
C GLU A 371 -38.02 17.74 2.59
N ASP A 372 -38.89 16.79 2.88
CA ASP A 372 -39.77 16.20 1.89
C ASP A 372 -40.71 17.30 1.38
N ALA A 373 -40.59 17.60 0.09
CA ALA A 373 -41.48 18.49 -0.63
C ALA A 373 -42.91 17.95 -0.54
N SER A 374 -43.78 18.78 0.03
CA SER A 374 -45.22 18.55 0.12
C SER A 374 -45.87 18.67 -1.26
N SER A 375 -46.93 17.89 -1.42
CA SER A 375 -47.74 17.61 -2.61
C SER A 375 -48.32 18.81 -3.35
#